data_AF-A0A7C8KR80-F1
#
_entry.id   AF-A0A7C8KR80-F1
#
_cell.length_a   1.000
_cell.length_b   1.000
_cell.length_c   1.000
_cell.angle_alpha   90.00
_cell.angle_beta   90.00
_cell.angle_gamma   90.00
#
_symmetry.space_group_name_H-M   'P 1'
#
loop_
_entity.id
_entity.type
_entity.pdbx_description
1 polymer ?
#
loop_
_entity_poly.entity_id
_entity_poly.type
_entity_poly.pdbx_seq_one_letter_code
_entity_poly.pdbx_strand_id
1 'polypeptide(L)'
;MILVSSCLAGLKVRYNGTDSLDERINKLVREKKAVTICPELLGGFSTPREPAEIVGGDGEDVLDGKARVVEKSGNDVTELYIKGAYAALEKAIKLNTSLVVLKENSPSCGSSIIYNGEFKGKKIVGNGVTSALLKRNGIKVISEVQFAESCF
;
A
#
# COMPACT_ATOMS: atom_id res chain seq x y z
N MET A 1 -6.33 16.39 5.12
CA MET A 1 -6.42 15.87 3.73
C MET A 1 -6.52 14.34 3.77
N ILE A 2 -7.14 13.69 2.79
CA ILE A 2 -7.14 12.21 2.66
C ILE A 2 -6.08 11.79 1.64
N LEU A 3 -5.28 10.77 1.95
CA LEU A 3 -4.44 10.09 0.96
C LEU A 3 -5.07 8.76 0.56
N VAL A 4 -5.00 8.42 -0.72
CA VAL A 4 -5.60 7.18 -1.23
C VAL A 4 -4.67 6.45 -2.19
N SER A 5 -4.69 5.11 -2.18
CA SER A 5 -3.95 4.33 -3.18
C SER A 5 -4.37 4.71 -4.60
N SER A 6 -3.40 5.06 -5.47
CA SER A 6 -3.67 5.50 -6.85
C SER A 6 -4.47 4.50 -7.66
N CYS A 7 -4.26 3.19 -7.44
CA CYS A 7 -5.03 2.15 -8.11
C CYS A 7 -6.52 2.17 -7.75
N LEU A 8 -6.88 2.60 -6.53
CA LEU A 8 -8.27 2.78 -6.11
C LEU A 8 -8.93 3.98 -6.79
N ALA A 9 -8.14 4.97 -7.20
CA ALA A 9 -8.60 6.12 -7.96
C ALA A 9 -8.62 5.87 -9.49
N GLY A 10 -8.48 4.62 -9.93
CA GLY A 10 -8.55 4.25 -11.36
C GLY A 10 -7.25 4.42 -12.15
N LEU A 11 -6.12 4.75 -11.50
CA LEU A 11 -4.84 4.80 -12.19
C LEU A 11 -4.29 3.38 -12.37
N LYS A 12 -3.86 3.06 -13.60
CA LYS A 12 -3.34 1.75 -14.00
C LYS A 12 -1.90 1.51 -13.52
N VAL A 13 -1.72 1.47 -12.20
CA VAL A 13 -0.39 1.42 -11.55
C VAL A 13 -0.14 0.10 -10.80
N ARG A 14 -1.07 -0.86 -10.85
CA ARG A 14 -0.86 -2.18 -10.23
C ARG A 14 0.24 -2.94 -10.95
N TYR A 15 0.77 -3.97 -10.29
CA TYR A 15 1.84 -4.80 -10.84
C TYR A 15 1.54 -5.36 -12.24
N ASN A 16 0.28 -5.70 -12.50
CA ASN A 16 -0.21 -6.23 -13.77
C ASN A 16 -0.65 -5.16 -14.79
N GLY A 17 -0.36 -3.87 -14.54
CA GLY A 17 -0.75 -2.78 -15.44
C GLY A 17 -2.25 -2.46 -15.44
N THR A 18 -3.02 -2.94 -14.46
CA THR A 18 -4.44 -2.58 -14.30
C THR A 18 -4.63 -1.61 -13.14
N ASP A 19 -5.87 -1.19 -12.91
CA ASP A 19 -6.31 -0.47 -11.73
C ASP A 19 -7.11 -1.40 -10.77
N SER A 20 -7.64 -0.82 -9.72
CA SER A 20 -8.61 -1.43 -8.80
C SER A 20 -9.65 -0.37 -8.43
N LEU A 21 -10.22 0.28 -9.44
CA LEU A 21 -11.12 1.43 -9.29
C LEU A 21 -12.18 1.21 -8.21
N ASP A 22 -12.25 2.14 -7.27
CA ASP A 22 -13.33 2.32 -6.30
C ASP A 22 -13.98 3.68 -6.58
N GLU A 23 -15.24 3.66 -7.02
CA GLU A 23 -15.93 4.88 -7.46
C GLU A 23 -16.07 5.95 -6.37
N ARG A 24 -16.12 5.54 -5.10
CA ARG A 24 -16.21 6.48 -3.97
C ARG A 24 -14.89 7.22 -3.79
N ILE A 25 -13.78 6.48 -3.86
CA ILE A 25 -12.43 7.04 -3.79
C ILE A 25 -12.15 7.92 -5.01
N ASN A 26 -12.51 7.46 -6.21
CA ASN A 26 -12.39 8.24 -7.43
C ASN A 26 -13.17 9.56 -7.36
N LYS A 27 -14.40 9.53 -6.83
CA LYS A 27 -15.20 10.74 -6.57
C LYS A 27 -14.49 11.71 -5.62
N LEU A 28 -13.93 11.22 -4.50
CA LEU A 28 -13.17 12.08 -3.57
C LEU A 28 -11.97 12.76 -4.24
N VAL A 29 -11.26 12.04 -5.12
CA VAL A 29 -10.13 12.60 -5.88
C VAL A 29 -10.61 13.68 -6.85
N ARG A 30 -11.70 13.44 -7.60
CA ARG A 30 -12.31 14.42 -8.52
C ARG A 30 -12.79 15.67 -7.79
N GLU A 31 -13.32 15.52 -6.59
CA GLU A 31 -13.74 16.61 -5.71
C GLU A 31 -12.57 17.29 -4.97
N LYS A 32 -11.32 16.89 -5.24
CA LYS A 32 -10.10 17.40 -4.58
C LYS A 32 -10.08 17.21 -3.06
N LYS A 33 -10.85 16.26 -2.53
CA LYS A 33 -10.87 15.86 -1.11
C LYS A 33 -9.83 14.79 -0.78
N ALA A 34 -9.32 14.11 -1.80
CA ALA A 34 -8.28 13.09 -1.67
C ALA A 34 -7.13 13.33 -2.66
N VAL A 35 -5.92 12.97 -2.25
CA VAL A 35 -4.72 12.97 -3.08
C VAL A 35 -4.25 11.53 -3.27
N THR A 36 -3.86 11.17 -4.49
CA THR A 36 -3.44 9.81 -4.83
C THR A 36 -1.98 9.55 -4.49
N ILE A 37 -1.68 8.28 -4.17
CA ILE A 37 -0.33 7.80 -3.91
C ILE A 37 -0.12 6.34 -4.34
N CYS A 38 1.03 6.04 -4.94
CA CYS A 38 1.46 4.67 -5.19
C CYS A 38 2.87 4.49 -4.60
N PRO A 39 2.99 3.87 -3.41
CA PRO A 39 4.29 3.75 -2.75
C PRO A 39 5.31 2.97 -3.59
N GLU A 40 4.86 1.93 -4.30
CA GLU A 40 5.72 1.14 -5.19
C GLU A 40 6.34 2.02 -6.31
N LEU A 41 5.55 2.86 -6.99
CA LEU A 41 6.11 3.79 -7.97
C LEU A 41 7.03 4.85 -7.35
N LEU A 42 6.71 5.34 -6.15
CA LEU A 42 7.59 6.26 -5.41
C LEU A 42 8.91 5.59 -4.99
N GLY A 43 8.90 4.28 -4.75
CA GLY A 43 10.08 3.48 -4.47
C GLY A 43 11.02 3.36 -5.68
N GLY A 44 10.47 3.45 -6.90
CA GLY A 44 11.20 3.36 -8.16
C GLY A 44 10.82 2.15 -9.02
N PHE A 45 9.73 1.46 -8.69
CA PHE A 45 9.22 0.37 -9.53
C PHE A 45 8.64 0.89 -10.86
N SER A 46 8.63 0.01 -11.87
CA SER A 46 7.89 0.20 -13.12
C SER A 46 6.45 -0.32 -13.04
N THR A 47 5.68 -0.06 -14.09
CA THR A 47 4.42 -0.74 -14.36
C THR A 47 4.41 -1.22 -15.82
N PRO A 48 4.20 -2.53 -16.10
CA PRO A 48 4.03 -3.61 -15.13
C PRO A 48 5.33 -3.91 -14.34
N ARG A 49 5.20 -4.75 -13.31
CA ARG A 49 6.28 -5.32 -12.49
C ARG A 49 5.86 -6.70 -11.99
N GLU A 50 6.83 -7.47 -11.52
CA GLU A 50 6.56 -8.79 -10.98
C GLU A 50 5.73 -8.70 -9.68
N PRO A 51 4.80 -9.64 -9.41
CA PRO A 51 4.18 -9.72 -8.09
C PRO A 51 5.22 -10.04 -7.02
N ALA A 52 5.10 -9.36 -5.88
CA ALA A 52 5.91 -9.59 -4.69
C ALA A 52 5.03 -9.88 -3.47
N GLU A 53 5.57 -10.60 -2.50
CA GLU A 53 4.95 -10.90 -1.21
C GLU A 53 5.97 -10.66 -0.08
N ILE A 54 5.47 -10.39 1.13
CA ILE A 54 6.33 -10.35 2.32
C ILE A 54 6.61 -11.80 2.75
N VAL A 55 7.88 -12.12 2.96
CA VAL A 55 8.35 -13.43 3.41
C VAL A 55 8.97 -13.30 4.80
N GLY A 56 8.50 -14.13 5.74
CA GLY A 56 9.03 -14.20 7.10
C GLY A 56 8.38 -13.26 8.13
N GLY A 57 7.24 -12.64 7.81
CA GLY A 57 6.54 -11.75 8.73
C GLY A 57 5.54 -10.85 8.01
N ASP A 58 5.36 -9.63 8.51
CA ASP A 58 4.58 -8.58 7.88
C ASP A 58 5.39 -7.27 7.68
N GLY A 59 4.72 -6.18 7.35
CA GLY A 59 5.35 -4.89 7.11
C GLY A 59 6.07 -4.32 8.33
N GLU A 60 5.65 -4.67 9.55
CA GLU A 60 6.36 -4.29 10.77
C GLU A 60 7.70 -5.02 10.85
N ASP A 61 7.70 -6.33 10.57
CA ASP A 61 8.92 -7.15 10.56
C ASP A 61 9.89 -6.72 9.47
N VAL A 62 9.39 -6.27 8.31
CA VAL A 62 10.24 -5.70 7.25
C VAL A 62 10.93 -4.43 7.73
N LEU A 63 10.20 -3.51 8.38
CA LEU A 63 10.77 -2.27 8.91
C LEU A 63 11.79 -2.51 10.04
N ASP A 64 11.65 -3.63 10.76
CA ASP A 64 12.58 -4.08 11.79
C ASP A 64 13.76 -4.89 11.24
N GLY A 65 13.81 -5.15 9.92
CA GLY A 65 14.86 -5.96 9.28
C GLY A 65 14.76 -7.46 9.56
N LYS A 66 13.59 -7.96 9.97
CA LYS A 66 13.32 -9.37 10.31
C LYS A 66 12.62 -10.14 9.18
N ALA A 67 11.96 -9.43 8.28
CA ALA A 67 11.29 -9.98 7.10
C ALA A 67 11.75 -9.27 5.83
N ARG A 68 11.37 -9.82 4.67
CA ARG A 68 11.79 -9.31 3.36
C ARG A 68 10.61 -9.25 2.41
N VAL A 69 10.67 -8.35 1.43
CA VAL A 69 9.74 -8.35 0.29
C VAL A 69 10.43 -8.98 -0.90
N VAL A 70 9.87 -10.09 -1.40
CA VAL A 70 10.50 -10.90 -2.44
C VAL A 70 9.56 -10.99 -3.62
N GLU A 71 10.08 -10.87 -4.84
CA GLU A 71 9.35 -11.14 -6.09
C GLU A 71 9.17 -12.65 -6.29
N LYS A 72 8.20 -13.06 -7.12
CA LYS A 72 7.93 -14.49 -7.37
C LYS A 72 9.15 -15.25 -7.94
N SER A 73 10.02 -14.56 -8.68
CA SER A 73 11.29 -15.06 -9.23
C SER A 73 12.38 -15.25 -8.18
N GLY A 74 12.18 -14.73 -6.96
CA GLY A 74 13.13 -14.82 -5.85
C GLY A 74 13.97 -13.56 -5.64
N ASN A 75 13.79 -12.51 -6.43
CA ASN A 75 14.52 -11.25 -6.25
C ASN A 75 14.08 -10.56 -4.95
N ASP A 76 15.06 -10.13 -4.16
CA ASP A 76 14.81 -9.30 -2.98
C ASP A 76 14.64 -7.84 -3.39
N VAL A 77 13.45 -7.31 -3.16
CA VAL A 77 13.06 -5.93 -3.53
C VAL A 77 12.70 -5.08 -2.31
N THR A 78 13.11 -5.52 -1.13
CA THR A 78 12.78 -4.91 0.17
C THR A 78 13.08 -3.42 0.21
N GLU A 79 14.26 -3.00 -0.25
CA GLU A 79 14.70 -1.61 -0.22
C GLU A 79 13.79 -0.67 -1.04
N LEU A 80 13.25 -1.13 -2.17
CA LEU A 80 12.33 -0.34 -2.98
C LEU A 80 11.00 -0.13 -2.25
N TYR A 81 10.51 -1.14 -1.53
CA TYR A 81 9.30 -1.05 -0.72
C TYR A 81 9.49 -0.11 0.49
N ILE A 82 10.62 -0.20 1.19
CA ILE A 82 10.95 0.69 2.31
C ILE A 82 11.07 2.14 1.82
N LYS A 83 11.80 2.38 0.73
CA LYS A 83 11.92 3.70 0.11
C LYS A 83 10.56 4.28 -0.28
N GLY A 84 9.70 3.46 -0.89
CA GLY A 84 8.33 3.83 -1.24
C GLY A 84 7.48 4.21 -0.03
N ALA A 85 7.61 3.47 1.07
CA ALA A 85 6.93 3.74 2.33
C ALA A 85 7.36 5.10 2.94
N TYR A 86 8.67 5.38 2.99
CA TYR A 86 9.16 6.67 3.50
C TYR A 86 8.75 7.86 2.63
N ALA A 87 8.80 7.71 1.30
CA ALA A 87 8.28 8.74 0.39
C ALA A 87 6.77 8.98 0.60
N ALA A 88 6.01 7.91 0.90
CA ALA A 88 4.60 8.02 1.23
C ALA A 88 4.35 8.75 2.57
N LEU A 89 5.14 8.44 3.59
CA LEU A 89 5.10 9.12 4.88
C LEU A 89 5.42 10.62 4.73
N GLU A 90 6.48 10.97 3.99
CA GLU A 90 6.85 12.36 3.73
C GLU A 90 5.70 13.14 3.07
N LYS A 91 5.05 12.54 2.06
CA LYS A 91 3.88 13.13 1.41
C LYS A 91 2.70 13.28 2.38
N ALA A 92 2.48 12.29 3.25
CA ALA A 92 1.41 12.32 4.24
C ALA A 92 1.58 13.46 5.25
N ILE A 93 2.80 13.65 5.75
CA ILE A 93 3.18 14.73 6.66
C ILE A 93 3.00 16.08 5.97
N LYS A 94 3.56 16.27 4.77
CA LYS A 94 3.45 17.55 4.02
C LYS A 94 2.00 17.99 3.77
N LEU A 95 1.09 17.02 3.60
CA LEU A 95 -0.33 17.28 3.34
C LEU A 95 -1.18 17.36 4.62
N ASN A 96 -0.58 17.22 5.81
CA ASN A 96 -1.30 17.10 7.09
C ASN A 96 -2.45 16.08 6.96
N THR A 97 -2.08 14.87 6.57
CA THR A 97 -3.04 13.81 6.25
C THR A 97 -3.67 13.26 7.53
N SER A 98 -5.00 13.24 7.57
CA SER A 98 -5.77 12.74 8.73
C SER A 98 -6.22 11.29 8.57
N LEU A 99 -6.29 10.81 7.32
CA LEU A 99 -6.71 9.46 6.96
C LEU A 99 -6.00 9.02 5.68
N VAL A 100 -5.54 7.77 5.66
CA VAL A 100 -5.01 7.10 4.48
C VAL A 100 -5.87 5.88 4.16
N VAL A 101 -6.38 5.79 2.93
CA VAL A 101 -7.14 4.64 2.42
C VAL A 101 -6.28 3.88 1.43
N LEU A 102 -5.84 2.68 1.80
CA LEU A 102 -4.90 1.89 1.02
C LEU A 102 -5.53 0.61 0.47
N LYS A 103 -5.01 0.12 -0.65
CA LYS A 103 -5.48 -1.12 -1.27
C LYS A 103 -5.10 -2.35 -0.43
N GLU A 104 -6.11 -3.10 0.03
CA GLU A 104 -5.91 -4.30 0.85
C GLU A 104 -5.17 -5.42 0.11
N ASN A 105 -4.50 -6.30 0.85
CA ASN A 105 -3.73 -7.48 0.40
C ASN A 105 -2.35 -7.18 -0.22
N SER A 106 -2.02 -5.93 -0.54
CA SER A 106 -0.72 -5.58 -1.14
C SER A 106 0.41 -5.70 -0.10
N PRO A 107 1.62 -6.17 -0.49
CA PRO A 107 2.80 -6.15 0.39
C PRO A 107 3.24 -4.73 0.78
N SER A 108 2.82 -3.69 0.03
CA SER A 108 3.01 -2.28 0.41
C SER A 108 1.81 -1.75 1.18
N CYS A 109 0.62 -1.91 0.60
CA CYS A 109 -0.57 -1.15 0.96
C CYS A 109 -1.59 -1.90 1.83
N GLY A 110 -1.44 -3.22 2.03
CA GLY A 110 -2.34 -3.99 2.89
C GLY A 110 -2.38 -3.38 4.29
N SER A 111 -3.56 -3.13 4.84
CA SER A 111 -3.73 -2.48 6.14
C SER A 111 -4.25 -3.42 7.22
N SER A 112 -4.69 -4.62 6.84
CA SER A 112 -5.14 -5.64 7.79
C SER A 112 -4.78 -7.06 7.33
N ILE A 113 -4.71 -7.27 6.02
CA ILE A 113 -4.47 -8.58 5.40
C ILE A 113 -3.42 -8.43 4.32
N ILE A 114 -2.50 -9.38 4.25
CA ILE A 114 -1.49 -9.54 3.20
C ILE A 114 -1.43 -11.00 2.72
N TYR A 115 -0.76 -11.25 1.60
CA TYR A 115 -0.41 -12.62 1.20
C TYR A 115 0.66 -13.22 2.11
N ASN A 116 0.70 -14.55 2.22
CA ASN A 116 1.50 -15.25 3.21
C ASN A 116 2.98 -15.48 2.84
N GLY A 117 3.44 -15.02 1.68
CA GLY A 117 4.83 -15.19 1.24
C GLY A 117 5.12 -16.50 0.51
N GLU A 118 4.12 -17.38 0.35
CA GLU A 118 4.29 -18.65 -0.36
C GLU A 118 3.89 -18.58 -1.85
N PHE A 119 3.37 -17.44 -2.33
CA PHE A 119 2.87 -17.29 -3.70
C PHE A 119 1.77 -18.29 -4.11
N LYS A 120 0.98 -18.72 -3.12
CA LYS A 120 -0.15 -19.67 -3.28
C LYS A 120 -1.52 -19.02 -3.14
N GLY A 121 -1.58 -17.69 -3.11
CA GLY A 121 -2.82 -16.93 -2.94
C GLY A 121 -3.43 -17.03 -1.53
N LYS A 122 -2.71 -17.62 -0.56
CA LYS A 122 -3.10 -17.66 0.84
C LYS A 122 -2.82 -16.31 1.50
N LYS A 123 -3.70 -15.92 2.41
CA LYS A 123 -3.65 -14.63 3.10
C LYS A 123 -3.54 -14.80 4.60
N ILE A 124 -2.91 -13.84 5.25
CA ILE A 124 -2.71 -13.79 6.70
C ILE A 124 -3.05 -12.38 7.21
N VAL A 125 -3.33 -12.29 8.51
CA VAL A 125 -3.42 -10.99 9.19
C VAL A 125 -2.02 -10.37 9.21
N GLY A 126 -1.93 -9.11 8.80
CA GLY A 126 -0.67 -8.38 8.74
C GLY A 126 -0.78 -7.10 7.94
N ASN A 127 0.19 -6.20 8.14
CA ASN A 127 0.29 -4.97 7.37
C ASN A 127 1.26 -5.13 6.19
N GLY A 128 1.04 -4.36 5.13
CA GLY A 128 2.09 -4.06 4.15
C GLY A 128 3.05 -2.99 4.70
N VAL A 129 4.22 -2.88 4.07
CA VAL A 129 5.34 -2.02 4.55
C VAL A 129 4.93 -0.55 4.70
N THR A 130 4.18 0.01 3.74
CA THR A 130 3.73 1.40 3.81
C THR A 130 2.68 1.59 4.90
N SER A 131 1.73 0.67 5.01
CA SER A 131 0.70 0.72 6.05
C SER A 131 1.32 0.66 7.45
N ALA A 132 2.27 -0.25 7.67
CA ALA A 132 3.01 -0.38 8.91
C ALA A 132 3.72 0.94 9.27
N LEU A 133 4.50 1.50 8.34
CA LEU A 133 5.26 2.72 8.59
C LEU A 133 4.35 3.91 8.91
N LEU A 134 3.28 4.10 8.16
CA LEU A 134 2.32 5.18 8.42
C LEU A 134 1.65 5.02 9.79
N LYS A 135 1.26 3.79 10.17
CA LYS A 135 0.68 3.49 11.49
C LYS A 135 1.68 3.75 12.62
N ARG A 136 2.96 3.35 12.48
CA ARG A 136 4.04 3.68 13.43
C ARG A 136 4.17 5.18 13.68
N ASN A 137 3.86 5.99 12.68
CA ASN A 137 3.92 7.46 12.76
C ASN A 137 2.56 8.08 13.14
N GLY A 138 1.65 7.31 13.73
CA GLY A 138 0.38 7.81 14.26
C GLY A 138 -0.66 8.19 13.21
N ILE A 139 -0.45 7.83 11.94
CA ILE A 139 -1.40 8.13 10.86
C ILE A 139 -2.46 7.02 10.81
N LYS A 140 -3.73 7.41 10.78
CA LYS A 140 -4.84 6.46 10.61
C LYS A 140 -4.83 5.87 9.20
N VAL A 141 -4.62 4.56 9.09
CA VAL A 141 -4.63 3.80 7.84
C VAL A 141 -5.74 2.76 7.86
N ILE A 142 -6.57 2.73 6.82
CA ILE A 142 -7.65 1.75 6.63
C ILE A 142 -7.66 1.23 5.19
N SER A 143 -8.34 0.11 4.95
CA SER A 143 -8.54 -0.41 3.60
C SER A 143 -9.75 0.19 2.89
N GLU A 144 -9.85 -0.06 1.59
CA GLU A 144 -11.06 0.24 0.80
C GLU A 144 -12.31 -0.47 1.34
N VAL A 145 -12.15 -1.62 2.00
CA VAL A 145 -13.26 -2.39 2.60
C VAL A 145 -13.76 -1.67 3.85
N GLN A 146 -12.86 -1.29 4.75
CA GLN A 146 -13.23 -0.53 5.96
C GLN A 146 -13.78 0.86 5.61
N PHE A 147 -13.26 1.48 4.54
CA PHE A 147 -13.78 2.74 4.02
C PHE A 147 -15.21 2.59 3.49
N ALA A 148 -15.53 1.45 2.87
CA ALA A 148 -16.88 1.13 2.39
C ALA A 148 -17.94 1.05 3.49
N GLU A 149 -17.55 0.48 4.63
CA GLU A 149 -18.41 0.24 5.79
C GLU A 149 -18.57 1.48 6.65
N SER A 150 -17.64 2.43 6.52
CA SER A 150 -17.71 3.71 7.21
C SER A 150 -18.74 4.62 6.53
N CYS A 151 -19.78 5.04 7.26
CA CYS A 151 -20.69 6.09 6.79
C CYS A 151 -19.96 7.44 6.72
N PHE A 152 -19.29 7.73 5.61
CA PHE A 152 -18.72 9.05 5.30
C PHE A 152 -19.53 9.78 4.23
#